data_AF-A0A7W0KYK5-F1
#
_entry.id   AF-A0A7W0KYK5-F1
#
_cell.length_a   1.000
_cell.length_b   1.000
_cell.length_c   1.000
_cell.angle_alpha   90.00
_cell.angle_beta   90.00
_cell.angle_gamma   90.00
#
_symmetry.space_group_name_H-M   'P 1'
#
loop_
_entity.id
_entity.type
_entity.pdbx_description
1 polymer ?
#
loop_
_entity_poly.entity_id
_entity_poly.type
_entity_poly.pdbx_seq_one_letter_code
_entity_poly.pdbx_strand_id
1 'polypeptide(L)'
;MLVPLVVSFLVSFVAPAGAAQASCLRPPVTAPIVEHFESPPCPYCAGNRGIRFATARGAPVRAAASGVVVFAGWVVDTYYVVVRHGDGLRATYGALADSPWRAGQVVAAGSLIGLAADRVYFGLRDEQDRYLDPEPLLGRLMVPPYLVPTDGTAARLPPQPVLRCSG
;
A
#
# COMPACT_ATOMS: atom_id res chain seq x y z
N MET A 1 61.82 6.51 4.24
CA MET A 1 60.58 5.71 4.18
C MET A 1 59.42 6.66 3.91
N LEU A 2 58.86 6.64 2.70
CA LEU A 2 57.73 7.48 2.27
C LEU A 2 56.46 6.62 2.28
N VAL A 3 55.46 6.97 3.08
CA VAL A 3 54.16 6.30 3.14
C VAL A 3 53.23 7.01 2.14
N PRO A 4 52.67 6.35 1.12
CA PRO A 4 51.74 7.00 0.21
C PRO A 4 50.36 7.11 0.88
N LEU A 5 49.80 8.32 0.85
CA LEU A 5 48.45 8.63 1.31
C LEU A 5 47.44 8.17 0.25
N VAL A 6 46.68 7.12 0.53
CA VAL A 6 45.61 6.63 -0.36
C VAL A 6 44.37 7.49 -0.13
N VAL A 7 44.06 8.39 -1.06
CA VAL A 7 42.81 9.16 -1.07
C VAL A 7 41.71 8.27 -1.64
N SER A 8 40.83 7.79 -0.77
CA SER A 8 39.68 6.96 -1.17
C SER A 8 38.55 7.86 -1.67
N PHE A 9 38.30 7.87 -2.99
CA PHE A 9 37.14 8.54 -3.57
C PHE A 9 35.87 7.71 -3.28
N LEU A 10 34.97 8.25 -2.46
CA LEU A 10 33.61 7.74 -2.28
C LEU A 10 32.79 8.05 -3.53
N VAL A 11 32.65 7.07 -4.42
CA VAL A 11 31.73 7.16 -5.55
C VAL A 11 30.31 7.03 -5.01
N SER A 12 29.57 8.13 -4.97
CA SER A 12 28.14 8.13 -4.63
C SER A 12 27.35 7.60 -5.83
N PHE A 13 26.78 6.41 -5.70
CA PHE A 13 25.80 5.90 -6.67
C PHE A 13 24.48 6.67 -6.49
N VAL A 14 24.24 7.64 -7.38
CA VAL A 14 22.90 8.23 -7.53
C VAL A 14 22.08 7.22 -8.32
N ALA A 15 21.16 6.54 -7.65
CA ALA A 15 20.19 5.68 -8.32
C ALA A 15 19.32 6.54 -9.25
N PRO A 16 19.05 6.12 -10.50
CA PRO A 16 18.13 6.84 -11.34
C PRO A 16 16.75 6.77 -10.67
N ALA A 17 16.11 7.92 -10.48
CA ALA A 17 14.69 7.98 -10.18
C ALA A 17 13.96 7.37 -11.39
N GLY A 18 13.65 6.08 -11.28
CA GLY A 18 12.88 5.36 -12.29
C GLY A 18 11.57 6.11 -12.50
N ALA A 19 11.24 6.37 -13.76
CA ALA A 19 10.00 7.00 -14.19
C ALA A 19 8.82 6.47 -13.35
N ALA A 20 8.08 7.38 -12.73
CA ALA A 20 6.87 7.06 -11.98
C ALA A 20 5.93 6.26 -12.90
N GLN A 21 5.98 4.94 -12.76
CA GLN A 21 5.01 4.06 -13.37
C GLN A 21 3.66 4.48 -12.79
N ALA A 22 2.66 4.70 -13.66
CA ALA A 22 1.28 4.87 -13.24
C ALA A 22 1.01 3.82 -12.16
N SER A 23 0.81 4.28 -10.93
CA SER A 23 1.07 3.47 -9.75
C SER A 23 0.07 2.32 -9.72
N CYS A 24 0.54 1.12 -10.02
CA CYS A 24 -0.27 -0.08 -9.98
C CYS A 24 -0.28 -0.60 -8.55
N LEU A 25 -1.17 -0.03 -7.75
CA LEU A 25 -1.26 -0.34 -6.34
C LEU A 25 -2.03 -1.64 -6.14
N ARG A 26 -1.53 -2.47 -5.22
CA ARG A 26 -2.25 -3.65 -4.77
C ARG A 26 -3.45 -3.18 -3.91
N PRO A 27 -4.67 -3.69 -4.12
CA PRO A 27 -5.77 -3.42 -3.19
C PRO A 27 -5.36 -3.82 -1.77
N PRO A 28 -5.56 -2.95 -0.78
CA PRO A 28 -5.12 -3.23 0.59
C PRO A 28 -5.92 -4.36 1.23
N VAL A 29 -7.12 -4.64 0.73
CA VAL A 29 -8.03 -5.67 1.24
C VAL A 29 -8.78 -6.34 0.07
N THR A 30 -9.37 -7.51 0.34
CA THR A 30 -10.28 -8.21 -0.59
C THR A 30 -11.72 -8.00 -0.13
N ALA A 31 -12.26 -6.82 -0.39
CA ALA A 31 -13.63 -6.41 -0.06
C ALA A 31 -14.09 -5.34 -1.06
N PRO A 32 -15.42 -5.14 -1.26
CA PRO A 32 -15.91 -4.07 -2.12
C PRO A 32 -15.69 -2.69 -1.47
N ILE A 33 -15.53 -1.67 -2.31
CA ILE A 33 -15.55 -0.27 -1.88
C ILE A 33 -17.01 0.11 -1.61
N VAL A 34 -17.25 0.78 -0.48
CA VAL A 34 -18.58 1.24 -0.05
C VAL A 34 -18.69 2.73 0.18
N GLU A 35 -17.54 3.41 0.33
CA GLU A 35 -17.48 4.87 0.39
C GLU A 35 -16.35 5.32 -0.54
N HIS A 36 -16.72 6.03 -1.60
CA HIS A 36 -15.82 6.48 -2.66
C HIS A 36 -15.13 7.80 -2.29
N PHE A 37 -14.06 8.14 -3.00
CA PHE A 37 -13.39 9.43 -2.84
C PHE A 37 -14.32 10.58 -3.21
N GLU A 38 -14.33 11.62 -2.38
CA GLU A 38 -15.07 12.85 -2.62
C GLU A 38 -14.15 14.03 -2.30
N SER A 39 -13.71 14.73 -3.36
CA SER A 39 -12.83 15.88 -3.23
C SER A 39 -13.48 16.96 -2.38
N PRO A 40 -12.85 17.39 -1.27
CA PRO A 40 -13.37 18.50 -0.49
C PRO A 40 -13.34 19.80 -1.31
N PRO A 41 -14.38 20.65 -1.26
CA PRO A 41 -14.41 21.92 -1.99
C PRO A 41 -13.45 22.98 -1.40
N CYS A 42 -12.93 22.74 -0.19
CA CYS A 42 -11.90 23.56 0.45
C CYS A 42 -11.06 22.71 1.41
N PRO A 43 -9.87 23.16 1.86
CA PRO A 43 -8.95 22.36 2.67
C PRO A 43 -9.56 21.75 3.94
N TYR A 44 -10.50 22.46 4.59
CA TYR A 44 -11.16 22.04 5.82
C TYR A 44 -12.65 21.68 5.65
N CYS A 45 -13.12 21.64 4.41
CA CYS A 45 -14.50 21.28 4.13
C CYS A 45 -14.73 19.77 4.30
N ALA A 46 -16.01 19.40 4.42
CA ALA A 46 -16.46 18.03 4.35
C ALA A 46 -16.10 17.40 2.98
N GLY A 47 -16.05 16.07 2.97
CA GLY A 47 -15.67 15.24 1.83
C GLY A 47 -15.01 13.95 2.32
N ASN A 48 -14.72 13.03 1.42
CA ASN A 48 -14.03 11.78 1.71
C ASN A 48 -12.66 11.78 1.06
N ARG A 49 -11.63 12.00 1.87
CA ARG A 49 -10.22 12.16 1.43
C ARG A 49 -9.53 10.83 1.13
N GLY A 50 -10.28 9.80 0.77
CA GLY A 50 -9.86 8.44 0.50
C GLY A 50 -11.07 7.58 0.18
N ILE A 51 -10.93 6.26 0.32
CA ILE A 51 -12.00 5.29 0.11
C ILE A 51 -12.17 4.42 1.35
N ARG A 52 -13.31 3.74 1.47
CA ARG A 52 -13.52 2.72 2.49
C ARG A 52 -14.04 1.42 1.91
N PHE A 53 -13.53 0.33 2.47
CA PHE A 53 -13.88 -1.03 2.09
C PHE A 53 -14.86 -1.64 3.09
N ALA A 54 -15.78 -2.48 2.63
CA ALA A 54 -16.70 -3.25 3.48
C ALA A 54 -16.01 -4.45 4.12
N THR A 55 -14.99 -4.20 4.94
CA THR A 55 -14.24 -5.23 5.66
C THR A 55 -14.95 -5.62 6.95
N ALA A 56 -14.89 -6.90 7.30
CA ALA A 56 -15.24 -7.37 8.64
C ALA A 56 -14.06 -7.14 9.60
N ARG A 57 -14.35 -7.00 10.91
CA ARG A 57 -13.33 -6.97 11.94
C ARG A 57 -12.41 -8.20 11.83
N GLY A 58 -11.10 -8.01 11.96
CA GLY A 58 -10.10 -9.05 11.83
C GLY A 58 -9.67 -9.34 10.38
N ALA A 59 -10.28 -8.72 9.37
CA ALA A 59 -9.84 -8.88 7.99
C ALA A 59 -8.39 -8.37 7.81
N PRO A 60 -7.51 -9.12 7.11
CA PRO A 60 -6.13 -8.71 6.92
C PRO A 60 -6.03 -7.52 5.97
N VAL A 61 -5.37 -6.46 6.42
CA VAL A 61 -5.02 -5.29 5.62
C VAL A 61 -3.57 -5.41 5.17
N ARG A 62 -3.31 -5.22 3.88
CA ARG A 62 -2.01 -5.45 3.25
C ARG A 62 -1.45 -4.18 2.61
N ALA A 63 -0.13 -4.09 2.53
CA ALA A 63 0.56 -2.97 1.93
C ALA A 63 0.28 -2.91 0.42
N ALA A 64 -0.20 -1.75 -0.05
CA ALA A 64 -0.52 -1.51 -1.45
C ALA A 64 0.74 -1.50 -2.34
N ALA A 65 1.85 -0.98 -1.83
CA ALA A 65 3.17 -1.04 -2.44
C ALA A 65 4.27 -1.08 -1.37
N SER A 66 5.50 -1.36 -1.80
CA SER A 66 6.67 -1.33 -0.92
C SER A 66 6.97 0.10 -0.48
N GLY A 67 7.54 0.29 0.70
CA GLY A 67 7.88 1.61 1.21
C GLY A 67 8.42 1.61 2.62
N VAL A 68 8.37 2.78 3.25
CA VAL A 68 8.78 2.99 4.64
C VAL A 68 7.58 3.50 5.43
N VAL A 69 7.33 2.89 6.59
CA VAL A 69 6.31 3.36 7.53
C VAL A 69 6.75 4.73 8.06
N VAL A 70 5.94 5.76 7.84
CA VAL A 70 6.19 7.13 8.33
C VAL A 70 5.33 7.48 9.54
N PHE A 71 4.26 6.72 9.79
CA PHE A 71 3.43 6.85 10.98
C PHE A 71 2.78 5.50 11.31
N ALA A 72 2.69 5.18 12.60
CA ALA A 72 1.88 4.07 13.11
C ALA A 72 1.39 4.44 14.52
N GLY A 73 0.08 4.56 14.72
CA GLY A 73 -0.46 4.96 16.01
C GLY A 73 -1.93 5.38 15.98
N TRP A 74 -2.45 5.68 17.17
CA TRP A 74 -3.80 6.18 17.37
C TRP A 74 -3.89 7.67 17.07
N VAL A 75 -4.93 8.06 16.33
CA VAL A 75 -5.39 9.44 16.20
C VAL A 75 -6.82 9.48 16.70
N VAL A 76 -7.01 10.09 17.88
CA VAL A 76 -8.26 10.02 18.65
C VAL A 76 -8.63 8.56 18.93
N ASP A 77 -9.58 8.00 18.20
CA ASP A 77 -10.17 6.67 18.37
C ASP A 77 -9.89 5.71 17.20
N THR A 78 -9.04 6.13 16.25
CA THR A 78 -8.75 5.35 15.06
C THR A 78 -7.25 5.08 14.95
N TYR A 79 -6.87 3.80 14.80
CA TYR A 79 -5.48 3.43 14.55
C TYR A 79 -5.16 3.55 13.06
N TYR A 80 -4.03 4.20 12.76
CA TYR A 80 -3.53 4.38 11.41
C TYR A 80 -2.12 3.84 11.25
N VAL A 81 -1.83 3.37 10.04
CA VAL A 81 -0.47 3.21 9.52
C VAL A 81 -0.35 4.05 8.25
N VAL A 82 0.76 4.77 8.10
CA VAL A 82 1.06 5.52 6.88
C VAL A 82 2.37 5.03 6.31
N VAL A 83 2.38 4.65 5.04
CA VAL A 83 3.55 4.17 4.31
C VAL A 83 3.88 5.17 3.21
N ARG A 84 5.12 5.66 3.18
CA ARG A 84 5.65 6.40 2.04
C ARG A 84 6.30 5.43 1.06
N HIS A 85 5.80 5.42 -0.16
CA HIS A 85 6.28 4.60 -1.27
C HIS A 85 7.48 5.24 -1.96
N GLY A 86 8.17 4.46 -2.79
CA GLY A 86 9.37 4.92 -3.51
C GLY A 86 9.10 5.96 -4.60
N ASP A 87 7.84 6.07 -5.03
CA ASP A 87 7.34 7.06 -6.00
C ASP A 87 6.85 8.36 -5.33
N GLY A 88 7.07 8.52 -4.02
CA GLY A 88 6.68 9.70 -3.25
C GLY A 88 5.27 9.66 -2.68
N LEU A 89 4.41 8.73 -3.13
CA LEU A 89 3.05 8.59 -2.61
C LEU A 89 3.05 8.17 -1.14
N ARG A 90 2.17 8.79 -0.36
CA ARG A 90 1.87 8.36 1.02
C ARG A 90 0.53 7.64 1.05
N ALA A 91 0.56 6.35 1.33
CA ALA A 91 -0.61 5.52 1.54
C ALA A 91 -0.97 5.45 3.02
N THR A 92 -2.20 5.83 3.36
CA THR A 92 -2.76 5.77 4.71
C THR A 92 -3.71 4.59 4.81
N TYR A 93 -3.51 3.73 5.81
CA TYR A 93 -4.36 2.61 6.18
C TYR A 93 -4.98 2.96 7.53
N GLY A 94 -6.31 3.13 7.57
CA GLY A 94 -7.04 3.53 8.77
C GLY A 94 -8.14 2.54 9.16
N ALA A 95 -8.72 2.77 10.34
CA ALA A 95 -9.67 1.85 10.98
C ALA A 95 -9.07 0.45 11.20
N LEU A 96 -7.83 0.42 11.68
CA LEU A 96 -7.15 -0.81 12.09
C LEU A 96 -7.46 -1.13 13.57
N ALA A 97 -7.59 -2.41 13.89
CA ALA A 97 -7.71 -2.90 15.26
C ALA A 97 -6.33 -3.05 15.92
N ASP A 98 -5.35 -3.47 15.12
CA ASP A 98 -3.97 -3.65 15.55
C ASP A 98 -2.99 -3.44 14.38
N SER A 99 -1.73 -3.26 14.72
CA SER A 99 -0.64 -3.24 13.75
C SER A 99 0.70 -3.52 14.46
N PRO A 100 1.60 -4.33 13.87
CA PRO A 100 2.93 -4.56 14.44
C PRO A 100 3.93 -3.45 14.07
N TRP A 101 3.55 -2.49 13.23
CA TRP A 101 4.50 -1.54 12.62
C TRP A 101 4.83 -0.34 13.50
N ARG A 102 6.04 0.17 13.29
CA ARG A 102 6.58 1.40 13.87
C ARG A 102 7.18 2.25 12.76
N ALA A 103 7.20 3.57 12.95
CA ALA A 103 7.84 4.48 12.02
C ALA A 103 9.32 4.12 11.78
N GLY A 104 9.78 4.26 10.54
CA GLY A 104 11.13 3.93 10.09
C GLY A 104 11.30 2.50 9.54
N GLN A 105 10.34 1.61 9.76
CA GLN A 105 10.41 0.24 9.25
C GLN A 105 10.10 0.14 7.75
N VAL A 106 10.80 -0.75 7.06
CA VAL A 106 10.57 -1.06 5.64
C VAL A 106 9.46 -2.09 5.53
N VAL A 107 8.50 -1.83 4.64
CA VAL A 107 7.40 -2.74 4.33
C VAL A 107 7.47 -3.13 2.86
N ALA A 108 7.32 -4.42 2.56
CA ALA A 108 7.21 -4.92 1.19
C ALA A 108 5.74 -4.92 0.74
N ALA A 109 5.49 -4.68 -0.55
CA ALA A 109 4.16 -4.80 -1.14
C ALA A 109 3.49 -6.15 -0.79
N GLY A 110 2.22 -6.12 -0.38
CA GLY A 110 1.45 -7.29 0.03
C GLY A 110 1.70 -7.78 1.47
N SER A 111 2.68 -7.22 2.18
CA SER A 111 2.91 -7.52 3.60
C SER A 111 1.71 -7.12 4.45
N LEU A 112 1.46 -7.84 5.55
CA LEU A 112 0.41 -7.49 6.50
C LEU A 112 0.73 -6.13 7.14
N ILE A 113 -0.19 -5.18 7.02
CA ILE A 113 -0.16 -3.88 7.71
C ILE A 113 -0.84 -3.98 9.09
N GLY A 114 -1.89 -4.78 9.19
CA GLY A 114 -2.65 -4.95 10.43
C GLY A 114 -3.97 -5.65 10.17
N LEU A 115 -4.81 -5.72 11.19
CA LEU A 115 -6.17 -6.24 11.08
C LEU A 115 -7.19 -5.11 11.08
N ALA A 116 -8.24 -5.26 10.29
CA ALA A 116 -9.35 -4.31 10.25
C ALA A 116 -10.11 -4.26 11.59
N ALA A 117 -10.45 -3.07 12.07
CA ALA A 117 -11.40 -2.90 13.17
C ALA A 117 -12.86 -2.96 12.70
N ASP A 118 -13.12 -2.40 11.51
CA ASP A 118 -14.41 -2.30 10.81
C ASP A 118 -14.14 -2.00 9.32
N ARG A 119 -14.83 -1.03 8.70
CA ARG A 119 -14.61 -0.52 7.34
C ARG A 119 -13.26 0.17 7.23
N VAL A 120 -12.30 -0.51 6.62
CA VAL A 120 -10.93 -0.01 6.44
C VAL A 120 -10.94 1.23 5.55
N TYR A 121 -10.30 2.29 6.04
CA TYR A 121 -10.02 3.49 5.26
C TYR A 121 -8.69 3.33 4.52
N PHE A 122 -8.68 3.72 3.24
CA PHE A 122 -7.47 3.82 2.44
C PHE A 122 -7.40 5.17 1.76
N GLY A 123 -6.33 5.92 1.99
CA GLY A 123 -6.13 7.25 1.40
C GLY A 123 -4.76 7.39 0.78
N LEU A 124 -4.65 8.23 -0.24
CA LEU A 124 -3.39 8.58 -0.89
C LEU A 124 -3.15 10.08 -0.79
N ARG A 125 -1.88 10.44 -0.56
CA ARG A 125 -1.38 11.80 -0.76
C ARG A 125 -0.13 11.81 -1.61
N ASP A 126 0.04 12.85 -2.42
CA ASP A 126 1.29 13.12 -3.11
C ASP A 126 2.32 13.84 -2.22
N GLU A 127 3.47 14.16 -2.79
CA GLU A 127 4.56 14.84 -2.09
C GLU A 127 4.18 16.26 -1.64
N GLN A 128 3.26 16.91 -2.37
CA GLN A 128 2.69 18.21 -2.08
C GLN A 128 1.55 18.15 -1.04
N ASP A 129 1.33 16.98 -0.43
CA ASP A 129 0.27 16.72 0.56
C ASP A 129 -1.17 16.87 0.01
N ARG A 130 -1.34 16.80 -1.30
CA ARG A 130 -2.67 16.78 -1.93
C ARG A 130 -3.24 15.37 -1.87
N TYR A 131 -4.52 15.28 -1.53
CA TYR A 131 -5.23 14.00 -1.57
C TYR A 131 -5.52 13.59 -3.01
N LEU A 132 -5.32 12.30 -3.29
CA LEU A 132 -5.61 11.69 -4.57
C LEU A 132 -6.74 10.67 -4.39
N ASP A 133 -7.58 10.53 -5.41
CA ASP A 133 -8.50 9.41 -5.52
C ASP A 133 -7.70 8.10 -5.69
N PRO A 134 -7.80 7.14 -4.74
CA PRO A 134 -7.08 5.89 -4.84
C PRO A 134 -7.62 4.93 -5.92
N GLU A 135 -8.91 5.00 -6.27
CA GLU A 135 -9.56 3.96 -7.09
C GLU A 135 -8.92 3.76 -8.46
N PRO A 136 -8.56 4.82 -9.22
CA PRO A 136 -7.93 4.67 -10.54
C PRO A 136 -6.54 4.01 -10.48
N LEU A 137 -5.90 4.03 -9.31
CA LEU A 137 -4.56 3.49 -9.09
C LEU A 137 -4.58 2.05 -8.55
N LEU A 138 -5.75 1.55 -8.15
CA LEU A 138 -5.88 0.17 -7.68
C LEU A 138 -5.91 -0.81 -8.85
N GLY A 139 -4.91 -1.68 -8.89
CA GLY A 139 -4.95 -2.87 -9.75
C GLY A 139 -5.92 -3.93 -9.22
N ARG A 140 -6.14 -4.97 -10.02
CA ARG A 140 -6.94 -6.14 -9.66
C ARG A 140 -6.03 -7.34 -9.41
N LEU A 141 -6.18 -7.98 -8.25
CA LEU A 141 -5.54 -9.27 -8.00
C LEU A 141 -6.34 -10.37 -8.69
N MET A 142 -5.77 -10.95 -9.74
CA MET A 142 -6.39 -12.03 -10.50
C MET A 142 -5.65 -13.33 -10.24
N VAL A 143 -6.38 -14.38 -9.88
CA VAL A 143 -5.85 -15.74 -9.92
C VAL A 143 -5.93 -16.22 -11.37
N PRO A 144 -4.81 -16.58 -12.01
CA PRO A 144 -4.84 -17.16 -13.34
C PRO A 144 -5.75 -18.40 -13.38
N PRO A 145 -6.57 -18.59 -14.43
CA PRO A 145 -7.34 -19.81 -14.59
C PRO A 145 -6.41 -21.04 -14.56
N TYR A 146 -6.80 -22.07 -13.83
CA TYR A 146 -6.12 -23.36 -13.81
C TYR A 146 -7.16 -24.48 -13.77
N LEU A 147 -6.78 -25.65 -14.31
CA LEU A 147 -7.66 -26.82 -14.35
C LEU A 147 -7.63 -27.54 -12.99
N VAL A 148 -8.83 -27.83 -12.47
CA VAL A 148 -9.03 -28.71 -11.31
C VAL A 148 -9.47 -30.07 -11.83
N PRO A 149 -8.77 -31.18 -11.52
CA PRO A 149 -9.19 -32.51 -11.95
C PRO A 149 -10.58 -32.86 -11.40
N THR A 150 -11.43 -33.47 -12.22
CA THR A 150 -12.78 -33.92 -11.86
C THR A 150 -12.88 -35.43 -11.63
N ASP A 151 -11.79 -36.16 -11.90
CA ASP A 151 -11.69 -37.63 -11.83
C ASP A 151 -11.17 -38.14 -10.48
N GLY A 152 -11.03 -37.26 -9.48
CA GLY A 152 -10.50 -37.59 -8.16
C GLY A 152 -8.96 -37.56 -8.08
N THR A 153 -8.25 -37.27 -9.18
CA THR A 153 -6.81 -37.02 -9.13
C THR A 153 -6.51 -35.78 -8.29
N ALA A 154 -5.43 -35.82 -7.51
CA ALA A 154 -5.03 -34.70 -6.67
C ALA A 154 -4.81 -33.42 -7.51
N ALA A 155 -5.43 -32.32 -7.10
CA ALA A 155 -5.27 -31.03 -7.74
C ALA A 155 -3.87 -30.45 -7.51
N ARG A 156 -3.33 -29.75 -8.50
CA ARG A 156 -2.13 -28.92 -8.33
C ARG A 156 -2.44 -27.73 -7.42
N LEU A 157 -1.43 -27.23 -6.72
CA LEU A 157 -1.56 -25.99 -5.95
C LEU A 157 -2.02 -24.85 -6.88
N PRO A 158 -2.95 -24.01 -6.43
CA PRO A 158 -3.45 -22.90 -7.24
C PRO A 158 -2.30 -21.93 -7.55
N PRO A 159 -2.32 -21.31 -8.75
CA PRO A 159 -1.35 -20.29 -9.10
C PRO A 159 -1.49 -19.07 -8.17
N GLN A 160 -0.38 -18.38 -7.94
CA GLN A 160 -0.38 -17.18 -7.12
C GLN A 160 -1.15 -16.05 -7.81
N PRO A 161 -1.89 -15.21 -7.06
CA PRO A 161 -2.55 -14.04 -7.64
C PRO A 161 -1.56 -13.09 -8.30
N VAL A 162 -1.87 -12.69 -9.54
CA VAL A 162 -1.12 -11.70 -10.33
C VAL A 162 -1.85 -10.36 -10.27
N LEU A 163 -1.13 -9.28 -10.02
CA LEU A 163 -1.68 -7.93 -10.07
C LEU A 163 -1.82 -7.47 -11.52
N ARG A 164 -3.04 -7.07 -11.92
CA ARG A 164 -3.32 -6.47 -13.22
C ARG A 164 -3.79 -5.03 -13.07
N CYS A 165 -3.10 -4.12 -13.71
CA CYS A 165 -3.42 -2.70 -13.71
C CYS A 165 -4.41 -2.39 -14.83
N SER A 166 -5.25 -1.37 -14.67
CA SER A 166 -5.91 -0.72 -15.81
C SER A 166 -4.82 -0.09 -16.68
N GLY A 167 -4.73 -0.53 -17.93
CA GLY A 167 -3.88 0.09 -18.96
C GLY A 167 -4.59 1.26 -19.63
#